data_AF-A0A952PUK2-F1
#
_entry.id   AF-A0A952PUK2-F1
#
_cell.length_a   1.000
_cell.length_b   1.000
_cell.length_c   1.000
_cell.angle_alpha   90.00
_cell.angle_beta   90.00
_cell.angle_gamma   90.00
#
_symmetry.space_group_name_H-M   'P 1'
#
loop_
_entity.id
_entity.type
_entity.pdbx_description
1 polymer ?
#
loop_
_entity_poly.entity_id
_entity_poly.type
_entity_poly.pdbx_seq_one_letter_code
_entity_poly.pdbx_strand_id
1 'polypeptide(L)'
;MAKTTLEPGSFNIDSISFDLTNYVQKIKQNDKYGWLDEEKGVANLLRFNSERASWTFKVNELDKASQFYGEQCSAAGGAVLVLKNIEVDGSEALYGIFKYRAKPGQMPLMYVGIIWIPFDNCIYQINVESLEQGTTGTREAAIMLKLGDDWPMSDEPAVVVKTAEELFSRMRNAKLRVLPSDREEYDELFPEHPLTKVRARLQKILDTVKFEAPNN
;
A
#
# COMPACT_ATOMS: atom_id res chain seq x y z
N MET A 1 -27.77 4.47 -10.58
CA MET A 1 -27.48 5.84 -10.10
C MET A 1 -27.60 5.84 -8.59
N ALA A 2 -26.50 5.66 -7.86
CA ALA A 2 -26.49 5.85 -6.41
C ALA A 2 -26.37 7.36 -6.13
N LYS A 3 -27.34 7.92 -5.40
CA LYS A 3 -27.30 9.30 -4.94
C LYS A 3 -26.35 9.37 -3.73
N THR A 4 -25.11 9.79 -3.95
CA THR A 4 -24.33 10.39 -2.87
C THR A 4 -25.00 11.73 -2.55
N THR A 5 -25.69 11.80 -1.42
CA THR A 5 -26.55 12.93 -1.03
C THR A 5 -25.73 13.98 -0.28
N LEU A 6 -24.57 14.35 -0.83
CA LEU A 6 -23.69 15.36 -0.24
C LEU A 6 -23.51 16.46 -1.29
N GLU A 7 -23.95 17.66 -0.93
CA GLU A 7 -23.81 18.85 -1.77
C GLU A 7 -22.31 19.13 -2.02
N PRO A 8 -21.90 19.49 -3.25
CA PRO A 8 -20.53 19.87 -3.55
C PRO A 8 -20.08 21.05 -2.67
N GLY A 9 -19.29 20.75 -1.62
CA GLY A 9 -18.84 21.74 -0.64
C GLY A 9 -18.93 21.30 0.83
N SER A 10 -19.58 20.16 1.13
CA SER A 10 -19.73 19.67 2.51
C SER A 10 -18.65 18.66 2.94
N PHE A 11 -17.75 18.23 2.06
CA PHE A 11 -16.74 17.23 2.40
C PHE A 11 -15.55 17.84 3.16
N ASN A 12 -15.18 17.20 4.26
CA ASN A 12 -13.93 17.47 4.98
C ASN A 12 -13.34 16.15 5.50
N ILE A 13 -12.20 16.20 6.19
CA ILE A 13 -11.54 14.98 6.68
C ILE A 13 -12.42 14.13 7.63
N ASP A 14 -13.40 14.74 8.31
CA ASP A 14 -14.32 14.06 9.22
C ASP A 14 -15.53 13.44 8.50
N SER A 15 -15.71 13.70 7.19
CA SER A 15 -16.78 13.11 6.38
C SER A 15 -16.54 11.65 5.98
N ILE A 16 -15.42 11.05 6.39
CA ILE A 16 -15.09 9.65 6.14
C ILE A 16 -14.76 8.96 7.46
N SER A 17 -15.35 7.79 7.66
CA SER A 17 -15.05 6.93 8.79
C SER A 17 -14.81 5.50 8.33
N PHE A 18 -14.07 4.73 9.11
CA PHE A 18 -13.83 3.31 8.94
C PHE A 18 -13.42 2.72 10.29
N ASP A 19 -13.52 1.40 10.46
CA ASP A 19 -13.25 0.74 11.74
C ASP A 19 -11.80 0.97 12.16
N LEU A 20 -11.61 1.64 13.30
CA LEU A 20 -10.32 1.94 13.93
C LEU A 20 -10.20 1.27 15.31
N THR A 21 -10.99 0.22 15.57
CA THR A 21 -10.87 -0.58 16.79
C THR A 21 -9.44 -1.07 16.96
N ASN A 22 -8.88 -0.88 18.15
CA ASN A 22 -7.48 -1.17 18.54
C ASN A 22 -6.42 -0.21 17.99
N TYR A 23 -6.80 0.85 17.28
CA TYR A 23 -5.86 1.86 16.79
C TYR A 23 -5.85 3.09 17.70
N VAL A 24 -4.65 3.55 18.05
CA VAL A 24 -4.46 4.79 18.82
C VAL A 24 -4.15 5.94 17.87
N GLN A 25 -4.88 7.05 17.97
CA GLN A 25 -4.59 8.24 17.16
C GLN A 25 -3.26 8.87 17.58
N LYS A 26 -2.35 9.01 16.60
CA LYS A 26 -1.01 9.62 16.79
C LYS A 26 -0.88 10.95 16.05
N ILE A 27 -1.67 11.18 15.00
CA ILE A 27 -1.65 12.41 14.21
C ILE A 27 -3.10 12.91 14.09
N LYS A 28 -3.29 14.19 14.42
CA LYS A 28 -4.54 14.92 14.18
C LYS A 28 -4.22 16.33 13.68
N GLN A 29 -4.45 16.57 12.38
CA GLN A 29 -4.27 17.84 11.68
C GLN A 29 -5.49 18.07 10.77
N ASN A 30 -5.70 19.31 10.30
CA ASN A 30 -6.91 19.69 9.56
C ASN A 30 -7.18 18.85 8.29
N ASP A 31 -6.12 18.36 7.64
CA ASP A 31 -6.16 17.63 6.38
C ASP A 31 -5.53 16.23 6.49
N LYS A 32 -5.13 15.82 7.70
CA LYS A 32 -4.38 14.59 7.93
C LYS A 32 -4.60 13.99 9.31
N TYR A 33 -5.08 12.76 9.35
CA TYR A 33 -5.16 11.93 10.55
C TYR A 33 -4.30 10.69 10.43
N GLY A 34 -3.78 10.20 11.55
CA GLY A 34 -2.94 9.00 11.58
C GLY A 34 -3.11 8.22 12.85
N TRP A 35 -3.16 6.90 12.73
CA TRP A 35 -3.34 5.98 13.83
C TRP A 35 -2.38 4.79 13.73
N LEU A 36 -2.03 4.22 14.87
CA LEU A 36 -1.11 3.09 14.98
C LEU A 36 -1.73 1.99 15.85
N ASP A 37 -1.71 0.77 15.34
CA ASP A 37 -1.84 -0.46 16.12
C ASP A 37 -0.42 -0.86 16.51
N GLU A 38 -0.05 -0.59 17.77
CA GLU A 38 1.29 -0.83 18.30
C GLU A 38 1.60 -2.32 18.45
N GLU A 39 0.58 -3.15 18.70
CA GLU A 39 0.73 -4.59 18.84
C GLU A 39 1.06 -5.22 17.50
N LYS A 40 0.32 -4.85 16.44
CA LYS A 40 0.49 -5.44 15.10
C LYS A 40 1.55 -4.74 14.27
N GLY A 41 1.97 -3.53 14.64
CA GLY A 41 2.88 -2.71 13.86
C GLY A 41 2.28 -2.26 12.52
N VAL A 42 1.00 -1.84 12.55
CA VAL A 42 0.26 -1.37 11.38
C VAL A 42 -0.16 0.06 11.60
N ALA A 43 0.16 0.95 10.67
CA ALA A 43 -0.26 2.35 10.71
C ALA A 43 -1.35 2.60 9.66
N ASN A 44 -2.36 3.39 10.01
CA ASN A 44 -3.31 3.98 9.06
C ASN A 44 -3.02 5.47 8.95
N LEU A 45 -3.12 6.00 7.74
CA LEU A 45 -3.04 7.44 7.50
C LEU A 45 -4.19 7.86 6.60
N LEU A 46 -4.99 8.82 7.05
CA LEU A 46 -6.02 9.45 6.26
C LEU A 46 -5.52 10.84 5.85
N ARG A 47 -5.65 11.17 4.57
CA ARG A 47 -5.42 12.50 4.03
C ARG A 47 -6.64 12.97 3.26
N PHE A 48 -6.96 14.25 3.42
CA PHE A 48 -7.99 14.93 2.66
C PHE A 48 -7.34 16.09 1.91
N ASN A 49 -7.58 16.19 0.60
CA ASN A 49 -7.22 17.37 -0.17
C ASN A 49 -8.50 18.00 -0.72
N SER A 50 -8.71 19.29 -0.44
CA SER A 50 -9.84 20.08 -0.94
C SER A 50 -9.69 20.49 -2.41
N GLU A 51 -8.70 19.95 -3.10
CA GLU A 51 -8.54 20.01 -4.55
C GLU A 51 -8.78 18.63 -5.16
N ARG A 52 -9.25 18.61 -6.40
CA ARG A 52 -9.37 17.36 -7.18
C ARG A 52 -8.01 16.68 -7.35
N ALA A 53 -8.05 15.37 -7.61
CA ALA A 53 -6.85 14.63 -7.98
C ALA A 53 -6.14 15.30 -9.17
N SER A 54 -4.82 15.43 -9.08
CA SER A 54 -3.96 15.97 -10.14
C SER A 54 -3.77 15.03 -11.33
N TRP A 55 -4.52 13.92 -11.37
CA TRP A 55 -4.43 12.93 -12.42
C TRP A 55 -4.95 13.46 -13.75
N THR A 56 -4.26 13.06 -14.82
CA THR A 56 -4.67 13.29 -16.22
C THR A 56 -5.49 12.14 -16.80
N PHE A 57 -5.87 11.17 -15.96
CA PHE A 57 -6.62 9.96 -16.29
C PHE A 57 -7.79 9.76 -15.32
N LYS A 58 -8.77 8.97 -15.74
CA LYS A 58 -9.90 8.53 -14.93
C LYS A 58 -9.57 7.25 -14.16
N VAL A 59 -10.27 7.00 -13.06
CA VAL A 59 -10.08 5.81 -12.21
C VAL A 59 -10.15 4.49 -13.00
N ASN A 60 -11.01 4.41 -14.01
CA ASN A 60 -11.17 3.21 -14.84
C ASN A 60 -10.13 3.05 -15.96
N GLU A 61 -9.24 4.03 -16.16
CA GLU A 61 -8.15 3.96 -17.14
C GLU A 61 -6.90 3.30 -16.52
N LEU A 62 -7.01 2.02 -16.16
CA LEU A 62 -6.01 1.31 -15.35
C LEU A 62 -4.62 1.29 -15.99
N ASP A 63 -4.51 1.23 -17.32
CA ASP A 63 -3.21 1.26 -18.00
C ASP A 63 -2.47 2.58 -17.76
N LYS A 64 -3.19 3.71 -17.83
CA LYS A 64 -2.64 5.04 -17.55
C LYS A 64 -2.29 5.20 -16.08
N ALA A 65 -3.16 4.70 -15.18
CA ALA A 65 -2.88 4.70 -13.75
C ALA A 65 -1.64 3.86 -13.42
N SER A 66 -1.49 2.69 -14.06
CA SER A 66 -0.35 1.79 -13.91
C SER A 66 0.94 2.43 -14.38
N GLN A 67 0.91 3.15 -15.49
CA GLN A 67 2.05 3.94 -15.95
C GLN A 67 2.40 5.03 -14.93
N PHE A 68 1.44 5.87 -14.55
CA PHE A 68 1.65 7.01 -13.66
C PHE A 68 2.20 6.61 -12.28
N TYR A 69 1.60 5.60 -11.65
CA TYR A 69 2.06 5.11 -10.34
C TYR A 69 3.28 4.20 -10.46
N GLY A 70 3.45 3.48 -11.57
CA GLY A 70 4.63 2.69 -11.86
C GLY A 70 5.89 3.55 -11.98
N GLU A 71 5.80 4.68 -12.68
CA GLU A 71 6.89 5.66 -12.81
C GLU A 71 7.23 6.29 -11.46
N GLN A 72 6.25 6.78 -10.71
CA GLN A 72 6.47 7.36 -9.38
C GLN A 72 7.04 6.35 -8.38
N CYS A 73 6.48 5.13 -8.33
CA CYS A 73 6.96 4.09 -7.44
C CYS A 73 8.39 3.69 -7.79
N SER A 74 8.71 3.54 -9.08
CA SER A 74 10.07 3.24 -9.53
C SER A 74 11.06 4.36 -9.20
N ALA A 75 10.67 5.63 -9.37
CA ALA A 75 11.50 6.78 -9.00
C ALA A 75 11.80 6.84 -7.50
N ALA A 76 10.87 6.36 -6.66
CA ALA A 76 11.05 6.20 -5.22
C ALA A 76 11.78 4.89 -4.83
N GLY A 77 12.27 4.10 -5.80
CA GLY A 77 12.97 2.84 -5.56
C GLY A 77 12.08 1.68 -5.11
N GLY A 78 10.78 1.79 -5.33
CA GLY A 78 9.78 0.78 -4.98
C GLY A 78 9.39 -0.15 -6.13
N ALA A 79 8.45 -1.05 -5.83
CA ALA A 79 7.75 -1.87 -6.80
C ALA A 79 6.23 -1.84 -6.54
N VAL A 80 5.44 -1.72 -7.61
CA VAL A 80 3.98 -1.84 -7.57
C VAL A 80 3.64 -3.33 -7.52
N LEU A 81 2.94 -3.76 -6.47
CA LEU A 81 2.49 -5.15 -6.31
C LEU A 81 1.09 -5.35 -6.87
N VAL A 82 0.22 -4.38 -6.63
CA VAL A 82 -1.18 -4.39 -7.08
C VAL A 82 -1.55 -2.96 -7.46
N LEU A 83 -2.25 -2.80 -8.58
CA LEU A 83 -3.02 -1.59 -8.88
C LEU A 83 -4.31 -2.02 -9.57
N LYS A 84 -5.45 -1.55 -9.07
CA LYS A 84 -6.77 -1.84 -9.64
C LYS A 84 -7.76 -0.73 -9.30
N ASN A 85 -8.83 -0.62 -10.07
CA ASN A 85 -10.00 0.15 -9.68
C ASN A 85 -10.92 -0.69 -8.78
N ILE A 86 -11.57 -0.03 -7.83
CA ILE A 86 -12.55 -0.62 -6.91
C ILE A 86 -13.71 0.37 -6.71
N GLU A 87 -14.75 -0.06 -6.00
CA GLU A 87 -15.80 0.81 -5.49
C GLU A 87 -15.68 0.91 -3.96
N VAL A 88 -15.85 2.12 -3.42
CA VAL A 88 -15.79 2.43 -2.00
C VAL A 88 -17.03 3.24 -1.64
N ASP A 89 -17.95 2.64 -0.89
CA ASP A 89 -19.23 3.27 -0.50
C ASP A 89 -19.94 3.95 -1.68
N GLY A 90 -20.06 3.23 -2.80
CA GLY A 90 -20.68 3.72 -4.05
C GLY A 90 -19.83 4.66 -4.91
N SER A 91 -18.61 4.99 -4.49
CA SER A 91 -17.69 5.89 -5.21
C SER A 91 -16.56 5.13 -5.89
N GLU A 92 -16.22 5.49 -7.13
CA GLU A 92 -15.06 4.90 -7.83
C GLU A 92 -13.76 5.27 -7.12
N ALA A 93 -12.87 4.30 -6.89
CA ALA A 93 -11.60 4.52 -6.24
C ALA A 93 -10.46 3.73 -6.91
N LEU A 94 -9.22 4.18 -6.72
CA LEU A 94 -8.03 3.40 -7.05
C LEU A 94 -7.51 2.70 -5.80
N TYR A 95 -7.06 1.47 -5.96
CA TYR A 95 -6.46 0.63 -4.94
C TYR A 95 -5.07 0.24 -5.38
N GLY A 96 -4.06 0.55 -4.57
CA GLY A 96 -2.67 0.20 -4.83
C GLY A 96 -2.02 -0.49 -3.65
N ILE A 97 -1.13 -1.44 -3.92
CA ILE A 97 -0.17 -1.96 -2.93
C ILE A 97 1.22 -1.85 -3.52
N PHE A 98 2.13 -1.32 -2.71
CA PHE A 98 3.51 -1.05 -3.07
C PHE A 98 4.45 -1.66 -2.04
N LYS A 99 5.68 -1.94 -2.45
CA LYS A 99 6.77 -2.24 -1.53
C LYS A 99 7.97 -1.35 -1.76
N TYR A 100 8.60 -0.95 -0.67
CA TYR A 100 9.76 -0.08 -0.63
C TYR A 100 10.80 -0.65 0.33
N ARG A 101 12.02 -0.14 0.26
CA ARG A 101 12.95 -0.29 1.38
C ARG A 101 12.55 0.68 2.47
N ALA A 102 12.57 0.24 3.72
CA ALA A 102 12.24 1.09 4.86
C ALA A 102 13.08 2.38 4.91
N LYS A 103 14.36 2.26 4.55
CA LYS A 103 15.27 3.39 4.31
C LYS A 103 16.22 3.03 3.15
N PRO A 104 16.70 4.03 2.38
CA PRO A 104 17.73 3.80 1.38
C PRO A 104 18.94 3.06 1.96
N GLY A 105 19.41 2.05 1.25
CA GLY A 105 20.57 1.24 1.67
C GLY A 105 20.29 0.26 2.82
N GLN A 106 19.04 0.06 3.26
CA GLN A 106 18.70 -0.95 4.27
C GLN A 106 17.99 -2.17 3.66
N MET A 107 18.02 -3.29 4.40
CA MET A 107 17.39 -4.56 4.00
C MET A 107 15.87 -4.62 4.25
N PRO A 108 15.35 -4.18 5.42
CA PRO A 108 13.93 -4.35 5.72
C PRO A 108 13.03 -3.67 4.69
N LEU A 109 11.98 -4.39 4.30
CA LEU A 109 10.97 -3.88 3.40
C LEU A 109 9.83 -3.21 4.17
N MET A 110 9.24 -2.19 3.56
CA MET A 110 8.00 -1.55 4.00
C MET A 110 6.94 -1.79 2.93
N TYR A 111 5.77 -2.20 3.36
CA TYR A 111 4.63 -2.40 2.48
C TYR A 111 3.60 -1.30 2.73
N VAL A 112 3.10 -0.73 1.65
CA VAL A 112 2.20 0.43 1.66
C VAL A 112 0.99 0.11 0.80
N GLY A 113 -0.16 0.00 1.44
CA GLY A 113 -1.48 -0.04 0.82
C GLY A 113 -2.04 1.36 0.70
N ILE A 114 -2.67 1.71 -0.43
CA ILE A 114 -3.30 3.01 -0.61
C ILE A 114 -4.64 2.85 -1.32
N ILE A 115 -5.67 3.51 -0.79
CA ILE A 115 -6.96 3.72 -1.45
C ILE A 115 -7.08 5.22 -1.75
N TRP A 116 -7.26 5.56 -3.03
CA TRP A 116 -7.53 6.93 -3.47
C TRP A 116 -8.98 7.05 -3.93
N ILE A 117 -9.73 7.91 -3.27
CA ILE A 117 -11.17 8.10 -3.50
C ILE A 117 -11.37 9.53 -4.03
N PRO A 118 -11.30 9.74 -5.36
CA PRO A 118 -11.51 11.05 -5.95
C PRO A 118 -12.99 11.43 -6.00
N PHE A 119 -13.27 12.70 -5.75
CA PHE A 119 -14.53 13.37 -6.05
C PHE A 119 -14.27 14.54 -7.01
N ASP A 120 -15.32 15.21 -7.46
CA ASP A 120 -15.22 16.30 -8.45
C ASP A 120 -14.30 17.45 -7.99
N ASN A 121 -14.29 17.75 -6.68
CA ASN A 121 -13.57 18.87 -6.09
C ASN A 121 -12.59 18.50 -4.98
N CYS A 122 -12.49 17.23 -4.59
CA CYS A 122 -11.62 16.80 -3.50
C CYS A 122 -11.12 15.36 -3.73
N ILE A 123 -10.17 14.92 -2.90
CA ILE A 123 -9.72 13.53 -2.88
C ILE A 123 -9.41 13.11 -1.45
N TYR A 124 -9.85 11.90 -1.10
CA TYR A 124 -9.40 11.20 0.09
C TYR A 124 -8.32 10.18 -0.28
N GLN A 125 -7.33 10.06 0.59
CA GLN A 125 -6.31 9.02 0.49
C GLN A 125 -6.19 8.31 1.83
N ILE A 126 -6.41 6.99 1.83
CA ILE A 126 -6.19 6.13 2.99
C ILE A 126 -4.95 5.28 2.74
N ASN A 127 -3.91 5.47 3.54
CA ASN A 127 -2.75 4.58 3.54
C ASN A 127 -2.84 3.57 4.68
N VAL A 128 -2.34 2.37 4.40
CA VAL A 128 -2.04 1.33 5.39
C VAL A 128 -0.57 0.97 5.24
N GLU A 129 0.19 1.04 6.32
CA GLU A 129 1.63 0.88 6.28
C GLU A 129 2.08 -0.16 7.32
N SER A 130 2.94 -1.08 6.91
CA SER A 130 3.57 -2.03 7.82
C SER A 130 5.02 -2.30 7.42
N LEU A 131 5.90 -2.32 8.43
CA LEU A 131 7.33 -2.51 8.29
C LEU A 131 7.69 -3.97 8.59
N GLU A 132 8.57 -4.55 7.78
CA GLU A 132 9.20 -5.82 8.09
C GLU A 132 10.07 -5.70 9.34
N GLN A 133 9.76 -6.50 10.36
CA GLN A 133 10.47 -6.54 11.63
C GLN A 133 11.07 -7.93 11.86
N GLY A 134 12.20 -8.00 12.54
CA GLY A 134 12.90 -9.25 12.82
C GLY A 134 13.70 -9.77 11.62
N THR A 135 13.64 -11.08 11.37
CA THR A 135 14.40 -11.74 10.29
C THR A 135 13.79 -11.45 8.92
N THR A 136 14.45 -10.60 8.15
CA THR A 136 14.01 -10.21 6.81
C THR A 136 14.11 -11.36 5.81
N GLY A 137 13.18 -11.45 4.86
CA GLY A 137 13.26 -12.41 3.75
C GLY A 137 12.80 -13.83 4.08
N THR A 138 12.18 -14.04 5.25
CA THR A 138 11.72 -15.36 5.69
C THR A 138 10.62 -15.89 4.77
N ARG A 139 9.68 -15.03 4.37
CA ARG A 139 8.59 -15.38 3.44
C ARG A 139 9.15 -15.75 2.06
N GLU A 140 10.05 -14.93 1.53
CA GLU A 140 10.72 -15.16 0.26
C GLU A 140 11.46 -16.50 0.24
N ALA A 141 12.26 -16.79 1.27
CA ALA A 141 13.04 -18.02 1.36
C ALA A 141 12.14 -19.26 1.43
N ALA A 142 11.07 -19.21 2.22
CA ALA A 142 10.13 -20.31 2.36
C ALA A 142 9.36 -20.59 1.06
N ILE A 143 8.90 -19.54 0.36
CA ILE A 143 8.22 -19.70 -0.93
C ILE A 143 9.19 -20.13 -2.03
N MET A 144 10.43 -19.64 -2.02
CA MET A 144 11.47 -20.12 -2.93
C MET A 144 11.73 -21.62 -2.75
N LEU A 145 11.84 -22.10 -1.51
CA LEU A 145 11.99 -23.52 -1.22
C LEU A 145 10.76 -24.33 -1.68
N LYS A 146 9.55 -23.78 -1.51
CA LYS A 146 8.30 -24.40 -1.94
C LYS A 146 8.19 -24.53 -3.46
N LEU A 147 8.62 -23.51 -4.21
CA LEU A 147 8.54 -23.47 -5.67
C LEU A 147 9.69 -24.23 -6.36
N GLY A 148 10.86 -24.34 -5.72
CA GLY A 148 12.01 -25.04 -6.29
C GLY A 148 12.40 -24.44 -7.65
N ASP A 149 12.39 -25.27 -8.69
CA ASP A 149 12.77 -24.87 -10.05
C ASP A 149 11.79 -23.88 -10.70
N ASP A 150 10.57 -23.76 -10.19
CA ASP A 150 9.59 -22.77 -10.67
C ASP A 150 9.88 -21.35 -10.14
N TRP A 151 10.86 -21.19 -9.25
CA TRP A 151 11.28 -19.87 -8.78
C TRP A 151 11.96 -19.09 -9.91
N PRO A 152 11.55 -17.84 -10.19
CA PRO A 152 12.10 -17.06 -11.30
C PRO A 152 13.57 -16.72 -11.04
N MET A 153 14.44 -17.36 -11.80
CA MET A 153 15.87 -17.05 -11.86
C MET A 153 16.14 -16.03 -12.97
N SER A 154 17.15 -15.19 -12.75
CA SER A 154 17.59 -14.23 -13.77
C SER A 154 18.38 -14.97 -14.85
N ASP A 155 18.16 -14.60 -16.11
CA ASP A 155 19.02 -15.01 -17.23
C ASP A 155 20.37 -14.28 -17.22
N GLU A 156 20.53 -13.26 -16.37
CA GLU A 156 21.78 -12.56 -16.20
C GLU A 156 22.88 -13.47 -15.63
N PRO A 157 24.14 -13.30 -16.06
CA PRO A 157 25.25 -14.08 -15.53
C PRO A 157 25.34 -14.00 -14.00
N ALA A 158 25.64 -15.14 -13.38
CA ALA A 158 25.84 -15.21 -11.95
C ALA A 158 26.93 -14.23 -11.50
N VAL A 159 26.57 -13.41 -10.51
CA VAL A 159 27.50 -12.47 -9.91
C VAL A 159 28.36 -13.22 -8.90
N VAL A 160 29.68 -13.22 -9.14
CA VAL A 160 30.65 -13.71 -8.16
C VAL A 160 30.94 -12.58 -7.17
N VAL A 161 30.64 -12.83 -5.90
CA VAL A 161 30.97 -11.94 -4.76
C VAL A 161 32.07 -12.59 -3.92
N LYS A 162 32.99 -11.79 -3.41
CA LYS A 162 34.14 -12.27 -2.61
C LYS A 162 33.88 -12.29 -1.11
N THR A 163 32.91 -11.50 -0.65
CA THR A 163 32.58 -11.36 0.78
C THR A 163 31.07 -11.29 0.99
N ALA A 164 30.65 -11.64 2.20
CA ALA A 164 29.25 -11.47 2.61
C ALA A 164 28.80 -9.99 2.51
N GLU A 165 29.68 -9.04 2.84
CA GLU A 165 29.34 -7.61 2.74
C GLU A 165 29.17 -7.15 1.29
N GLU A 166 29.94 -7.70 0.35
CA GLU A 166 29.72 -7.43 -1.07
C GLU A 166 28.34 -7.96 -1.52
N LEU A 167 27.94 -9.15 -1.07
CA LEU A 167 26.61 -9.71 -1.32
C LEU A 167 25.52 -8.80 -0.76
N PHE A 168 25.60 -8.45 0.53
CA PHE A 168 24.58 -7.62 1.18
C PHE A 168 24.54 -6.21 0.58
N SER A 169 25.68 -5.63 0.22
CA SER A 169 25.72 -4.33 -0.45
C SER A 169 25.00 -4.36 -1.80
N ARG A 170 25.21 -5.40 -2.61
CA ARG A 170 24.45 -5.58 -3.85
C ARG A 170 22.96 -5.75 -3.57
N MET A 171 22.59 -6.58 -2.59
CA MET A 171 21.20 -6.81 -2.22
C MET A 171 20.49 -5.53 -1.74
N ARG A 172 21.17 -4.65 -0.99
CA ARG A 172 20.61 -3.38 -0.49
C ARG A 172 20.44 -2.33 -1.60
N ASN A 173 21.20 -2.44 -2.68
CA ASN A 173 21.16 -1.50 -3.81
C ASN A 173 20.40 -2.04 -5.02
N ALA A 174 20.06 -3.33 -5.03
CA ALA A 174 19.26 -3.93 -6.10
C ALA A 174 17.87 -3.30 -6.18
N LYS A 175 17.40 -3.09 -7.42
CA LYS A 175 16.03 -2.65 -7.71
C LYS A 175 15.05 -3.67 -7.15
N LEU A 176 14.02 -3.20 -6.46
CA LEU A 176 12.94 -4.07 -5.98
C LEU A 176 12.15 -4.61 -7.17
N ARG A 177 11.78 -5.89 -7.09
CA ARG A 177 11.00 -6.62 -8.11
C ARG A 177 9.81 -7.30 -7.46
N VAL A 178 8.73 -7.48 -8.20
CA VAL A 178 7.62 -8.34 -7.79
C VAL A 178 8.10 -9.79 -7.83
N LEU A 179 7.88 -10.53 -6.76
CA LEU A 179 8.28 -11.92 -6.58
C LEU A 179 7.03 -12.81 -6.44
N PRO A 180 7.12 -14.11 -6.75
CA PRO A 180 6.02 -15.04 -6.46
C PRO A 180 5.58 -15.01 -4.99
N SER A 181 6.53 -14.79 -4.06
CA SER A 181 6.24 -14.67 -2.63
C SER A 181 5.30 -13.51 -2.28
N ASP A 182 5.18 -12.48 -3.14
CA ASP A 182 4.26 -11.36 -2.93
C ASP A 182 2.78 -11.75 -3.19
N ARG A 183 2.50 -12.93 -3.79
CA ARG A 183 1.13 -13.35 -4.11
C ARG A 183 0.27 -13.54 -2.85
N GLU A 184 -1.00 -13.18 -2.97
CA GLU A 184 -1.99 -13.23 -1.88
C GLU A 184 -2.27 -14.66 -1.40
N GLU A 185 -2.12 -15.67 -2.27
CA GLU A 185 -2.28 -17.09 -1.95
C GLU A 185 -1.37 -17.59 -0.81
N TYR A 186 -0.32 -16.84 -0.47
CA TYR A 186 0.60 -17.17 0.63
C TYR A 186 0.30 -16.44 1.93
N ASP A 187 -0.67 -15.53 1.97
CA ASP A 187 -0.91 -14.68 3.14
C ASP A 187 -1.29 -15.50 4.38
N GLU A 188 -2.10 -16.56 4.23
CA GLU A 188 -2.48 -17.47 5.33
C GLU A 188 -1.28 -18.19 5.97
N LEU A 189 -0.22 -18.44 5.19
CA LEU A 189 0.99 -19.08 5.69
C LEU A 189 1.90 -18.11 6.46
N PHE A 190 1.72 -16.81 6.25
CA PHE A 190 2.55 -15.77 6.85
C PHE A 190 1.66 -14.65 7.44
N PRO A 191 0.85 -14.94 8.48
CA PRO A 191 -0.08 -13.97 9.06
C PRO A 191 0.63 -12.73 9.62
N GLU A 192 1.86 -12.91 10.13
CA GLU A 192 2.64 -11.82 10.71
C GLU A 192 3.44 -11.00 9.69
N HIS A 193 3.45 -11.41 8.41
CA HIS A 193 4.19 -10.70 7.38
C HIS A 193 3.54 -9.34 7.08
N PRO A 194 4.32 -8.25 6.92
CA PRO A 194 3.79 -6.90 6.71
C PRO A 194 2.84 -6.79 5.50
N LEU A 195 3.11 -7.48 4.40
CA LEU A 195 2.19 -7.49 3.24
C LEU A 195 0.82 -8.11 3.59
N THR A 196 0.81 -9.21 4.35
CA THR A 196 -0.41 -9.87 4.82
C THR A 196 -1.20 -8.92 5.71
N LYS A 197 -0.52 -8.26 6.66
CA LYS A 197 -1.13 -7.28 7.56
C LYS A 197 -1.74 -6.10 6.79
N VAL A 198 -1.02 -5.58 5.79
CA VAL A 198 -1.51 -4.49 4.93
C VAL A 198 -2.78 -4.91 4.18
N ARG A 199 -2.77 -6.08 3.53
CA ARG A 199 -3.95 -6.58 2.80
C ARG A 199 -5.15 -6.80 3.70
N ALA A 200 -4.96 -7.49 4.82
CA ALA A 200 -6.01 -7.75 5.80
C ALA A 200 -6.62 -6.44 6.32
N ARG A 201 -5.77 -5.43 6.60
CA ARG A 201 -6.24 -4.13 7.07
C ARG A 201 -6.96 -3.34 5.98
N LEU A 202 -6.45 -3.32 4.75
CA LEU A 202 -7.15 -2.70 3.62
C LEU A 202 -8.53 -3.32 3.42
N GLN A 203 -8.64 -4.66 3.45
CA GLN A 203 -9.94 -5.33 3.34
C GLN A 203 -10.90 -4.89 4.44
N LYS A 204 -10.42 -4.84 5.69
CA LYS A 204 -11.23 -4.36 6.82
C LYS A 204 -11.70 -2.91 6.65
N ILE A 205 -10.86 -2.04 6.06
CA ILE A 205 -11.25 -0.67 5.72
C ILE A 205 -12.36 -0.69 4.67
N LEU A 206 -12.19 -1.44 3.58
CA LEU A 206 -13.20 -1.56 2.52
C LEU A 206 -14.55 -2.06 3.04
N ASP A 207 -14.54 -2.98 3.99
CA ASP A 207 -15.77 -3.53 4.58
C ASP A 207 -16.51 -2.54 5.51
N THR A 208 -15.83 -1.48 5.97
CA THR A 208 -16.34 -0.61 7.06
C THR A 208 -16.34 0.87 6.73
N VAL A 209 -15.73 1.26 5.62
CA VAL A 209 -15.63 2.65 5.20
C VAL A 209 -16.98 3.20 4.80
N LYS A 210 -17.26 4.43 5.26
CA LYS A 210 -18.49 5.16 4.97
C LYS A 210 -18.23 6.65 4.83
N PHE A 211 -18.97 7.28 3.93
CA PHE A 211 -19.06 8.73 3.84
C PHE A 211 -20.30 9.25 4.57
N GLU A 212 -20.11 10.21 5.45
CA GLU A 212 -21.18 10.85 6.22
C GLU A 212 -21.07 12.37 6.10
N ALA A 213 -22.20 13.08 6.17
CA ALA A 213 -22.17 14.54 6.26
C ALA A 213 -21.45 14.93 7.56
N PRO A 214 -20.64 16.02 7.57
CA PRO A 214 -20.07 16.51 8.83
C PRO A 214 -21.21 16.81 9.81
N ASN A 215 -21.10 16.32 11.04
CA ASN A 215 -21.99 16.78 12.10
C ASN A 215 -21.72 18.28 12.33
N ASN A 216 -22.74 19.12 12.08
CA ASN A 216 -22.74 20.54 12.45
C ASN A 216 -22.57 20.75 13.95
#